data_AF-A0A357XW13-F1
#
_entry.id   AF-A0A357XW13-F1
#
_cell.length_a   1.000
_cell.length_b   1.000
_cell.length_c   1.000
_cell.angle_alpha   90.00
_cell.angle_beta   90.00
_cell.angle_gamma   90.00
#
_symmetry.space_group_name_H-M   'P 1'
#
loop_
_entity.id
_entity.type
_entity.pdbx_description
1 polymer ?
#
loop_
_entity_poly.entity_id
_entity_poly.type
_entity_poly.pdbx_seq_one_letter_code
_entity_poly.pdbx_strand_id
1 'polypeptide(L)'
;KAPHLVRKEDLARMKDGSVVVDVAIDQGGCVETSRPTTHSDPTFVVDGVTHYCVANMPGAVSRTSTFALCNATFPWVQCMANEGIDASVANHAAIAHGLNMYRGAIVNRAVAESFGLPYDDRFAGHYWS
;
A
#
# COMPACT_ATOMS: atom_id res chain seq x y z
N LYS A 1 10.25 -2.98 -3.24
CA LYS A 1 9.95 -3.17 -4.68
C LYS A 1 9.28 -4.53 -4.83
N ALA A 2 8.15 -4.60 -5.53
CA ALA A 2 7.54 -5.88 -5.86
C ALA A 2 8.53 -6.73 -6.70
N PRO A 3 8.62 -8.06 -6.46
CA PRO A 3 9.43 -8.92 -7.31
C PRO A 3 8.79 -9.03 -8.71
N HIS A 4 9.61 -8.97 -9.76
CA HIS A 4 9.15 -9.23 -11.12
C HIS A 4 8.91 -10.73 -11.29
N LEU A 5 7.63 -11.13 -11.27
CA LEU A 5 7.17 -12.51 -11.39
C LEU A 5 6.99 -12.94 -12.85
N VAL A 6 6.68 -11.98 -13.73
CA VAL A 6 6.57 -12.19 -15.17
C VAL A 6 7.67 -11.39 -15.86
N ARG A 7 8.53 -12.08 -16.59
CA ARG A 7 9.62 -11.45 -17.34
C ARG A 7 9.15 -10.99 -18.70
N LYS A 8 9.88 -10.08 -19.33
CA LYS A 8 9.60 -9.65 -20.70
C LYS A 8 9.54 -10.83 -21.68
N GLU A 9 10.43 -11.81 -21.51
CA GLU A 9 10.49 -13.02 -22.34
C GLU A 9 9.22 -13.89 -22.24
N ASP A 10 8.50 -13.83 -21.11
CA ASP A 10 7.24 -14.57 -20.94
C ASP A 10 6.10 -13.97 -21.75
N LEU A 11 6.15 -12.66 -22.09
CA LEU A 11 5.12 -12.01 -22.90
C LEU A 11 5.06 -12.57 -24.32
N ALA A 12 6.21 -12.92 -24.91
CA ALA A 12 6.26 -13.50 -26.25
C ALA A 12 5.56 -14.88 -26.34
N ARG A 13 5.30 -15.51 -25.19
CA ARG A 13 4.57 -16.78 -25.09
C ARG A 13 3.06 -16.55 -24.91
N MET A 14 2.63 -15.33 -24.67
CA MET A 14 1.23 -14.95 -24.58
C MET A 14 0.61 -14.85 -25.97
N LYS A 15 -0.71 -14.98 -26.04
CA LYS A 15 -1.44 -14.80 -27.29
C LYS A 15 -1.42 -13.32 -27.69
N ASP A 16 -1.21 -13.05 -28.98
CA ASP A 16 -1.37 -11.70 -29.53
C ASP A 16 -2.78 -11.17 -29.26
N GLY A 17 -2.87 -9.91 -28.86
CA GLY A 17 -4.12 -9.27 -28.41
C GLY A 17 -4.56 -9.62 -26.99
N SER A 18 -3.77 -10.37 -26.22
CA SER A 18 -4.06 -10.61 -24.79
C SER A 18 -3.83 -9.36 -23.94
N VAL A 19 -4.34 -9.39 -22.70
CA VAL A 19 -4.31 -8.25 -21.77
C VAL A 19 -3.67 -8.66 -20.44
N VAL A 20 -2.79 -7.80 -19.93
CA VAL A 20 -2.17 -7.87 -18.60
C VAL A 20 -2.67 -6.70 -17.77
N VAL A 21 -3.18 -6.98 -16.57
CA VAL A 21 -3.61 -5.97 -15.60
C VAL A 21 -2.70 -6.06 -14.38
N ASP A 22 -1.81 -5.09 -14.19
CA ASP A 22 -0.85 -5.11 -13.09
C ASP A 22 -1.34 -4.26 -11.92
N VAL A 23 -1.94 -4.94 -10.93
CA VAL A 23 -2.48 -4.31 -9.71
C VAL A 23 -1.38 -3.96 -8.71
N ALA A 24 -0.18 -4.52 -8.85
CA ALA A 24 0.97 -4.21 -8.00
C ALA A 24 1.73 -2.97 -8.45
N ILE A 25 1.21 -2.21 -9.42
CA ILE A 25 1.89 -1.05 -10.02
C ILE A 25 2.24 0.03 -8.99
N ASP A 26 1.43 0.20 -7.94
CA ASP A 26 1.68 1.13 -6.83
C ASP A 26 2.97 0.80 -6.05
N GLN A 27 3.51 -0.42 -6.19
CA GLN A 27 4.78 -0.87 -5.60
C GLN A 27 5.87 -1.17 -6.64
N GLY A 28 5.68 -0.69 -7.88
CA GLY A 28 6.62 -0.84 -8.99
C GLY A 28 6.23 -1.89 -10.04
N GLY A 29 5.13 -2.61 -9.85
CA GLY A 29 4.63 -3.64 -10.78
C GLY A 29 5.27 -5.02 -10.58
N CYS A 30 4.51 -6.08 -10.86
CA CYS A 30 4.99 -7.46 -10.79
C CYS A 30 5.36 -8.05 -12.17
N VAL A 31 5.10 -7.32 -13.26
CA VAL A 31 5.56 -7.65 -14.61
C VAL A 31 6.72 -6.72 -14.98
N GLU A 32 7.79 -7.26 -15.54
CA GLU A 32 9.02 -6.51 -15.86
C GLU A 32 8.78 -5.34 -16.83
N THR A 33 7.82 -5.49 -17.74
CA THR A 33 7.42 -4.47 -18.73
C THR A 33 6.37 -3.49 -18.21
N SER A 34 5.88 -3.67 -16.98
CA SER A 34 4.92 -2.75 -16.40
C SER A 34 5.54 -1.37 -16.19
N ARG A 35 4.82 -0.35 -16.64
CA ARG A 35 5.09 1.05 -16.32
C ARG A 35 3.79 1.71 -15.91
N PRO A 36 3.79 2.62 -14.93
CA PRO A 36 2.57 3.30 -14.50
C PRO A 36 1.88 4.03 -15.66
N THR A 37 0.57 3.84 -15.78
CA THR A 37 -0.31 4.58 -16.71
C THR A 37 -1.26 5.50 -15.96
N THR A 38 -1.99 6.36 -16.69
CA THR A 38 -2.97 7.28 -16.11
C THR A 38 -4.38 6.94 -16.58
N HIS A 39 -5.41 7.46 -15.93
CA HIS A 39 -6.79 7.25 -16.39
C HIS A 39 -7.07 7.80 -17.80
N SER A 40 -6.35 8.85 -18.22
CA SER A 40 -6.51 9.46 -19.54
C SER A 40 -5.77 8.70 -20.65
N ASP A 41 -4.73 7.94 -20.28
CA ASP A 41 -3.98 7.07 -21.19
C ASP A 41 -3.70 5.73 -20.47
N PRO A 42 -4.72 4.86 -20.34
CA PRO A 42 -4.70 3.76 -19.37
C PRO A 42 -3.91 2.54 -19.83
N THR A 43 -3.61 2.44 -21.12
CA THR A 43 -3.07 1.22 -21.73
C THR A 43 -1.94 1.49 -22.69
N PHE A 44 -1.01 0.54 -22.79
CA PHE A 44 0.01 0.49 -23.84
C PHE A 44 0.24 -0.95 -24.30
N VAL A 45 0.87 -1.15 -25.45
CA VAL A 45 1.14 -2.48 -25.99
C VAL A 45 2.63 -2.79 -25.93
N VAL A 46 2.96 -3.99 -25.47
CA VAL A 46 4.32 -4.56 -25.53
C VAL A 46 4.21 -5.96 -26.10
N ASP A 47 4.94 -6.23 -27.18
CA ASP A 47 5.03 -7.56 -27.81
C ASP A 47 3.65 -8.20 -28.10
N GLY A 48 2.70 -7.38 -28.57
CA GLY A 48 1.32 -7.82 -28.89
C GLY A 48 0.38 -7.91 -27.68
N VAL A 49 0.87 -7.64 -26.46
CA VAL A 49 0.12 -7.72 -25.22
C VAL A 49 -0.22 -6.33 -24.69
N THR A 50 -1.51 -6.07 -24.46
CA THR A 50 -2.00 -4.82 -23.90
C THR A 50 -1.81 -4.80 -22.39
N HIS A 51 -1.12 -3.81 -21.87
CA HIS A 51 -0.88 -3.61 -20.44
C HIS A 51 -1.82 -2.54 -19.90
N TYR A 52 -2.47 -2.83 -18.77
CA TYR A 52 -3.22 -1.87 -17.96
C TYR A 52 -2.54 -1.77 -16.60
N CYS A 53 -1.93 -0.62 -16.33
CA CYS A 53 -1.06 -0.38 -15.17
C CYS A 53 -1.44 0.94 -14.49
N VAL A 54 -2.73 1.23 -14.36
CA VAL A 54 -3.18 2.48 -13.75
C VAL A 54 -2.98 2.39 -12.23
N ALA A 55 -2.15 3.28 -11.69
CA ALA A 55 -1.94 3.41 -10.25
C ALA A 55 -3.23 3.86 -9.55
N ASN A 56 -3.41 3.50 -8.28
CA ASN A 56 -4.58 3.89 -7.49
C ASN A 56 -5.93 3.52 -8.15
N MET A 57 -6.06 2.29 -8.67
CA MET A 57 -7.32 1.78 -9.24
C MET A 57 -8.56 1.96 -8.34
N PRO A 58 -8.48 1.89 -6.99
CA PRO A 58 -9.63 2.19 -6.13
C PRO A 58 -10.17 3.62 -6.26
N GLY A 59 -9.34 4.57 -6.72
CA GLY A 59 -9.73 5.95 -7.00
C GLY A 59 -10.73 6.08 -8.17
N ALA A 60 -10.75 5.13 -9.11
CA ALA A 60 -11.70 5.09 -10.22
C ALA A 60 -13.13 4.73 -9.77
N VAL A 61 -13.28 4.12 -8.60
CA VAL A 61 -14.55 3.72 -7.97
C VAL A 61 -14.72 4.37 -6.61
N SER A 62 -14.42 5.67 -6.54
CA SER A 62 -14.36 6.49 -5.32
C SER A 62 -15.51 6.27 -4.32
N ARG A 63 -16.73 6.07 -4.78
CA ARG A 63 -17.88 5.81 -3.89
C ARG A 63 -17.76 4.46 -3.18
N THR A 64 -17.45 3.38 -3.90
CA THR A 64 -17.33 2.03 -3.32
C THR A 64 -16.08 1.88 -2.46
N SER A 65 -14.95 2.44 -2.91
CA SER A 65 -13.69 2.38 -2.16
C SER A 65 -13.74 3.22 -0.88
N THR A 66 -14.40 4.38 -0.90
CA THR A 66 -14.62 5.19 0.31
C THR A 66 -15.45 4.42 1.33
N PHE A 67 -16.57 3.80 0.94
CA PHE A 67 -17.37 2.99 1.88
C PHE A 67 -16.59 1.80 2.44
N ALA A 68 -15.85 1.08 1.60
CA ALA A 68 -15.03 -0.06 2.04
C ALA A 68 -13.93 0.38 3.02
N LEU A 69 -13.21 1.46 2.71
CA LEU A 69 -12.17 2.02 3.58
C LEU A 69 -12.76 2.54 4.88
N CYS A 70 -13.81 3.36 4.81
CA CYS A 70 -14.49 3.88 6.00
C CYS A 70 -14.97 2.75 6.91
N ASN A 71 -15.61 1.71 6.37
CA ASN A 71 -16.05 0.56 7.17
C ASN A 71 -14.89 -0.16 7.86
N ALA A 72 -13.74 -0.28 7.21
CA ALA A 72 -12.54 -0.89 7.80
C ALA A 72 -11.86 0.02 8.84
N THR A 73 -11.88 1.35 8.66
CA THR A 73 -11.18 2.29 9.54
C THR A 73 -12.04 2.83 10.69
N PHE A 74 -13.36 2.84 10.55
CA PHE A 74 -14.28 3.49 11.48
C PHE A 74 -14.17 2.99 12.94
N PRO A 75 -14.03 1.67 13.21
CA PRO A 75 -13.85 1.19 14.58
C PRO A 75 -12.62 1.80 15.28
N TRP A 76 -11.51 1.95 14.55
CA TRP A 76 -10.26 2.51 15.07
C TRP A 76 -10.37 4.02 15.32
N VAL A 77 -11.05 4.74 14.43
CA VAL A 77 -11.35 6.17 14.61
C VAL A 77 -12.21 6.38 15.86
N GLN A 78 -13.23 5.55 16.06
CA GLN A 78 -14.11 5.65 17.22
C GLN A 78 -13.37 5.34 18.54
N CYS A 79 -12.49 4.33 18.53
CA CYS A 79 -11.62 4.03 19.67
C CYS A 79 -10.75 5.24 20.05
N MET A 80 -10.03 5.81 19.08
CA MET A 80 -9.17 6.98 19.32
C MET A 80 -9.96 8.21 19.76
N ALA A 81 -11.17 8.41 19.25
CA ALA A 81 -12.03 9.52 19.63
C ALA A 81 -12.56 9.40 21.07
N ASN A 82 -12.86 8.19 21.53
CA ASN A 82 -13.44 7.94 22.86
C ASN A 82 -12.38 7.84 23.96
N GLU A 83 -11.27 7.15 23.68
CA GLU A 83 -10.24 6.84 24.68
C GLU A 83 -9.08 7.85 24.67
N GLY A 84 -8.89 8.57 23.55
CA GLY A 84 -7.69 9.35 23.31
C GLY A 84 -6.50 8.47 22.91
N ILE A 85 -5.53 9.07 22.20
CA ILE A 85 -4.44 8.31 21.58
C ILE A 85 -3.58 7.52 22.59
N ASP A 86 -3.37 8.07 23.79
CA ASP A 86 -2.52 7.46 24.82
C ASP A 86 -3.12 6.14 25.33
N ALA A 87 -4.42 6.15 25.64
CA ALA A 87 -5.13 4.96 26.07
C ALA A 87 -5.36 3.99 24.89
N SER A 88 -5.67 4.50 23.70
CA SER A 88 -5.87 3.65 22.52
C SER A 88 -4.63 2.85 22.14
N VAL A 89 -3.44 3.45 22.21
CA VAL A 89 -2.17 2.76 21.93
C VAL A 89 -1.85 1.71 23.00
N ALA A 90 -2.15 2.00 24.28
CA ALA A 90 -1.93 1.06 25.38
C ALA A 90 -2.87 -0.15 25.32
N ASN A 91 -4.14 0.08 24.94
CA ASN A 91 -5.18 -0.95 24.96
C ASN A 91 -5.28 -1.76 23.65
N HIS A 92 -4.84 -1.20 22.52
CA HIS A 92 -5.05 -1.80 21.20
C HIS A 92 -3.73 -1.91 20.42
N ALA A 93 -3.16 -3.12 20.41
CA ALA A 93 -1.91 -3.40 19.69
C ALA A 93 -1.98 -3.01 18.20
N ALA A 94 -3.13 -3.18 17.54
CA ALA A 94 -3.32 -2.76 16.15
C ALA A 94 -3.07 -1.26 15.92
N ILE A 95 -3.50 -0.41 16.86
CA ILE A 95 -3.25 1.04 16.82
C ILE A 95 -1.77 1.32 17.10
N ALA A 96 -1.18 0.64 18.10
CA ALA A 96 0.24 0.77 18.41
C ALA A 96 1.13 0.43 17.20
N HIS A 97 0.83 -0.65 16.47
CA HIS A 97 1.57 -1.06 15.28
C HIS A 97 1.46 -0.07 14.12
N GLY A 98 0.32 0.64 14.00
CA GLY A 98 0.11 1.65 12.98
C GLY A 98 0.77 3.00 13.27
N LEU A 99 1.28 3.20 14.49
CA LEU A 99 1.82 4.49 14.93
C LEU A 99 3.19 4.74 14.31
N ASN A 100 3.32 5.86 13.59
CA ASN A 100 4.58 6.26 12.95
C ASN A 100 5.36 7.28 13.79
N MET A 101 4.65 8.24 14.36
CA MET A 101 5.20 9.30 15.20
C MET A 101 4.32 9.53 16.41
N TYR A 102 4.95 9.92 17.53
CA TYR A 102 4.27 10.24 18.77
C TYR A 102 5.01 11.37 19.49
N ARG A 103 4.31 12.47 19.78
CA ARG A 103 4.84 13.66 20.48
C ARG A 103 6.21 14.14 19.95
N GLY A 104 6.39 14.14 18.63
CA GLY A 104 7.61 14.61 17.96
C GLY A 104 8.72 13.56 17.83
N ALA A 105 8.55 12.35 18.37
CA ALA A 105 9.48 11.24 18.19
C ALA A 105 8.98 10.26 17.12
N ILE A 106 9.91 9.63 16.39
CA ILE A 106 9.60 8.54 15.47
C ILE A 106 9.56 7.24 16.26
N VAL A 107 8.40 6.58 16.25
CA VAL A 107 8.16 5.33 16.99
C VAL A 107 7.98 4.13 16.07
N ASN A 108 8.07 4.33 14.76
CA ASN A 108 8.16 3.25 13.78
C ASN A 108 9.61 3.03 13.35
N ARG A 109 10.13 1.86 13.66
CA ARG A 109 11.52 1.47 13.37
C ARG A 109 11.85 1.54 11.88
N ALA A 110 10.97 1.05 11.01
CA ALA A 110 11.21 1.04 9.56
C ALA A 110 11.28 2.47 8.99
N VAL A 111 10.47 3.39 9.50
CA VAL A 111 10.53 4.82 9.14
C VAL A 111 11.84 5.44 9.61
N ALA A 112 12.23 5.21 10.88
CA ALA A 112 13.48 5.74 11.44
C ALA A 112 14.69 5.28 10.63
N GLU A 113 14.78 3.98 10.32
CA GLU A 113 15.86 3.39 9.52
C GLU A 113 15.88 3.94 8.08
N SER A 114 14.71 4.11 7.45
CA SER A 114 14.62 4.62 6.06
C SER A 114 15.13 6.05 5.91
N PHE A 115 15.00 6.87 6.96
CA PHE A 115 15.41 8.29 6.94
C PHE A 115 16.66 8.58 7.77
N GLY A 116 17.27 7.56 8.40
CA GLY A 116 18.46 7.74 9.26
C GLY A 116 18.19 8.62 10.48
N LEU A 117 16.96 8.58 11.02
CA LEU A 117 16.52 9.41 12.13
C LEU A 117 16.48 8.61 13.45
N PRO A 118 16.50 9.28 14.62
CA PRO A 118 16.40 8.60 15.92
C PRO A 118 15.11 7.80 16.05
N TYR A 119 15.23 6.55 16.49
CA TYR A 119 14.12 5.65 16.81
C TYR A 119 13.82 5.69 18.31
N ASP A 120 12.55 5.86 18.66
CA ASP A 120 12.04 5.80 20.03
C ASP A 120 11.25 4.50 20.24
N ASP A 121 11.76 3.65 21.13
CA ASP A 121 11.28 2.29 21.36
C ASP A 121 10.25 2.18 22.48
N ARG A 122 9.68 3.29 22.97
CA ARG A 122 8.71 3.32 24.09
C ARG A 122 7.49 2.40 23.92
N PHE A 123 7.17 2.01 22.68
CA PHE A 123 6.06 1.10 22.35
C PHE A 123 6.52 -0.29 21.87
N ALA A 124 7.83 -0.57 21.82
CA ALA A 124 8.40 -1.83 21.33
C ALA A 124 8.00 -3.09 22.15
N GLY A 125 7.46 -2.91 23.36
CA GLY A 125 6.95 -3.99 24.21
C GLY A 125 5.59 -4.57 23.80
N HIS A 126 4.82 -3.89 22.96
CA HIS A 126 3.49 -4.35 22.52
C HIS A 126 3.51 -5.36 21.36
N TYR A 127 4.69 -5.83 20.95
CA TYR A 127 4.87 -6.67 19.75
C TYR A 127 4.85 -8.19 20.01
N TRP A 128 4.72 -8.63 21.28
CA TRP A 128 4.87 -10.05 21.66
C TRP A 128 3.88 -10.57 22.72
N SER A 129 2.71 -9.95 22.88
CA SER A 129 1.61 -10.46 23.74
C SER A 129 0.41 -10.90 22.91
#